data_AF-C4R999-F1
#
_entry.id   AF-C4R999-F1
#
_cell.length_a   1.000
_cell.length_b   1.000
_cell.length_c   1.000
_cell.angle_alpha   90.00
_cell.angle_beta   90.00
_cell.angle_gamma   90.00
#
_symmetry.space_group_name_H-M   'P 1'
#
loop_
_entity.id
_entity.type
_entity.pdbx_description
1 polymer ?
#
loop_
_entity_poly.entity_id
_entity_poly.type
_entity_poly.pdbx_seq_one_letter_code
_entity_poly.pdbx_strand_id
1 'polypeptide(L)'
;MAMRGLPRPLLLSKISRTIRSVSSCSLGTELNLKIKNSGKVPVALDDSQYPEWLWTVLDDEYQNSSLANDAMKQRKKDIRIMNIKKIKMNNFITKIK
;
A
#
# COMPACT_ATOMS: atom_id res chain seq x y z
N MET A 1 -43.26 -28.84 -20.32
CA MET A 1 -42.46 -29.48 -19.26
C MET A 1 -41.41 -28.47 -18.80
N ALA A 2 -41.63 -27.83 -17.64
CA ALA A 2 -40.86 -26.66 -17.20
C ALA A 2 -39.67 -27.08 -16.31
N MET A 3 -38.45 -26.77 -16.72
CA MET A 3 -37.26 -26.85 -15.86
C MET A 3 -37.03 -25.46 -15.25
N ARG A 4 -37.54 -25.27 -14.03
CA ARG A 4 -37.34 -24.04 -13.24
C ARG A 4 -35.95 -24.08 -12.62
N GLY A 5 -35.09 -23.12 -12.99
CA GLY A 5 -33.82 -22.90 -12.32
C GLY A 5 -34.05 -22.50 -10.86
N LEU A 6 -33.39 -23.20 -9.94
CA LEU A 6 -33.40 -22.86 -8.51
C LEU A 6 -32.47 -21.66 -8.29
N PRO A 7 -32.91 -20.59 -7.59
CA PRO A 7 -32.04 -19.48 -7.27
C PRO A 7 -31.00 -19.90 -6.24
N ARG A 8 -29.73 -19.63 -6.55
CA ARG A 8 -28.57 -19.87 -5.67
C ARG A 8 -28.72 -18.97 -4.43
N PRO A 9 -28.69 -19.51 -3.19
CA PRO A 9 -28.81 -18.68 -2.01
C PRO A 9 -27.61 -17.74 -1.89
N LEU A 10 -27.88 -16.43 -1.82
CA LEU A 10 -26.87 -15.42 -1.48
C LEU A 10 -26.50 -15.62 -0.01
N LEU A 11 -25.33 -16.21 0.23
CA LEU A 11 -24.73 -16.23 1.57
C LEU A 11 -24.45 -14.78 1.98
N LEU A 12 -25.27 -14.26 2.90
CA LEU A 12 -25.03 -13.02 3.62
C LEU A 12 -23.75 -13.20 4.44
N SER A 13 -22.63 -12.73 3.90
CA SER A 13 -21.35 -12.75 4.59
C SER A 13 -21.45 -11.87 5.84
N LYS A 14 -21.16 -12.48 6.99
CA LYS A 14 -21.10 -11.80 8.28
C LYS A 14 -20.10 -10.65 8.18
N ILE A 15 -20.57 -9.42 8.30
CA ILE A 15 -19.73 -8.25 8.48
C ILE A 15 -19.22 -8.31 9.92
N SER A 16 -18.09 -8.99 10.15
CA SER A 16 -17.34 -8.83 11.38
C SER A 16 -16.74 -7.43 11.36
N ARG A 17 -17.17 -6.56 12.29
CA ARG A 17 -16.47 -5.31 12.58
C ARG A 17 -15.09 -5.70 13.11
N THR A 18 -14.11 -5.72 12.22
CA THR A 18 -12.72 -5.96 12.56
C THR A 18 -12.23 -4.78 13.37
N ILE A 19 -11.79 -5.04 14.60
CA ILE A 19 -10.76 -4.22 15.24
C ILE A 19 -9.65 -4.12 14.19
N ARG A 20 -9.31 -2.90 13.72
CA ARG A 20 -8.31 -2.73 12.66
C ARG A 20 -7.02 -3.41 13.11
N SER A 21 -6.74 -4.59 12.56
CA SER A 21 -5.44 -5.22 12.69
C SER A 21 -4.45 -4.30 11.99
N VAL A 22 -3.52 -3.75 12.77
CA VAL A 22 -2.53 -2.78 12.27
C VAL A 22 -1.58 -3.46 11.28
N SER A 23 -1.28 -4.74 11.50
CA SER A 23 -0.56 -5.61 10.58
C SER A 23 -1.47 -6.63 9.90
N SER A 24 -1.05 -7.06 8.71
CA SER A 24 -1.67 -8.17 7.97
C SER A 24 -0.93 -9.50 8.16
N CYS A 25 0.28 -9.47 8.73
CA CYS A 25 1.15 -10.63 8.87
C CYS A 25 1.09 -11.15 10.32
N SER A 26 0.88 -12.45 10.51
CA SER A 26 0.93 -13.07 11.82
C SER A 26 2.36 -13.18 12.35
N LEU A 27 2.51 -13.17 13.68
CA LEU A 27 3.75 -13.49 14.38
C LEU A 27 4.34 -14.81 13.84
N GLY A 28 5.65 -14.85 13.62
CA GLY A 28 6.31 -16.09 13.20
C GLY A 28 6.34 -16.32 11.68
N THR A 29 5.80 -15.40 10.88
CA THR A 29 5.83 -15.53 9.41
C THR A 29 7.27 -15.41 8.89
N GLU A 30 7.74 -16.44 8.18
CA GLU A 30 9.05 -16.42 7.53
C GLU A 30 9.07 -15.43 6.35
N LEU A 31 10.01 -14.49 6.38
CA LEU A 31 10.18 -13.50 5.32
C LEU A 31 11.24 -13.97 4.33
N ASN A 32 10.91 -14.03 3.04
CA ASN A 32 11.83 -14.45 1.98
C ASN A 32 12.89 -13.37 1.64
N LEU A 33 13.73 -13.02 2.62
CA LEU A 33 14.76 -11.97 2.53
C LEU A 33 16.18 -12.54 2.63
N LYS A 34 16.35 -13.84 2.38
CA LYS A 34 17.67 -14.48 2.40
C LYS A 34 18.52 -14.02 1.22
N ILE A 35 19.48 -13.14 1.50
CA ILE A 35 20.48 -12.69 0.52
C ILE A 35 21.73 -13.60 0.55
N LYS A 36 22.06 -14.16 1.71
CA LYS A 36 23.22 -15.06 1.91
C LYS A 36 22.75 -16.48 2.22
N ASN A 37 23.39 -17.47 1.62
CA ASN A 37 23.06 -18.90 1.80
C ASN A 37 23.20 -19.38 3.25
N SER A 38 24.16 -18.82 4.01
CA SER A 38 24.39 -19.17 5.43
C SER A 38 23.55 -18.36 6.42
N GLY A 39 22.65 -17.50 5.94
CA GLY A 39 21.83 -16.62 6.78
C GLY A 39 20.56 -17.30 7.27
N LYS A 40 20.16 -17.04 8.52
CA LYS A 40 18.84 -17.40 9.04
C LYS A 40 17.76 -16.58 8.32
N VAL A 41 16.58 -17.18 8.11
CA VAL A 41 15.42 -16.44 7.57
C VAL A 41 14.98 -15.44 8.65
N PRO A 42 14.83 -14.14 8.33
CA PRO A 42 14.21 -13.22 9.27
C PRO A 42 12.73 -13.58 9.42
N VAL A 43 12.27 -13.61 10.66
CA VAL A 43 10.90 -13.98 11.04
C VAL A 43 10.17 -12.73 11.50
N ALA A 44 8.89 -12.62 11.15
CA ALA A 44 8.03 -11.54 11.64
C ALA A 44 7.90 -11.59 13.16
N LEU A 45 8.23 -10.47 13.81
CA LEU A 45 8.12 -10.27 15.25
C LEU A 45 6.71 -9.75 15.61
N ASP A 46 6.47 -9.49 16.89
CA ASP A 46 5.23 -8.89 17.36
C ASP A 46 5.13 -7.42 16.93
N ASP A 47 3.91 -6.94 16.67
CA ASP A 47 3.64 -5.58 16.19
C ASP A 47 4.19 -4.50 17.14
N SER A 48 4.24 -4.81 18.45
CA SER A 48 4.75 -3.90 19.49
C SER A 48 6.28 -3.73 19.46
N GLN A 49 7.00 -4.66 18.82
CA GLN A 49 8.46 -4.60 18.70
C GLN A 49 8.90 -3.75 17.51
N TYR A 50 7.98 -3.42 16.60
CA TYR A 50 8.28 -2.55 15.48
C TYR A 50 8.17 -1.07 15.91
N PRO A 51 9.03 -0.20 15.37
CA PRO A 51 8.94 1.23 15.64
C PRO A 51 7.63 1.84 15.15
N GLU A 52 7.12 2.83 15.89
CA GLU A 52 5.85 3.52 15.58
C GLU A 52 5.80 4.13 14.18
N TRP A 53 6.94 4.62 13.66
CA TRP A 53 7.00 5.24 12.34
C TRP A 53 6.56 4.29 11.22
N LEU A 54 6.70 2.96 11.39
CA LEU A 54 6.35 1.96 10.37
C LEU A 54 4.87 2.04 10.00
N TRP A 55 4.01 2.31 10.98
CA TRP A 55 2.57 2.36 10.81
C TRP A 55 2.08 3.63 10.11
N THR A 56 2.90 4.68 10.14
CA THR A 56 2.61 5.97 9.49
C THR A 56 3.04 6.03 8.02
N VAL A 57 3.75 5.01 7.52
CA VAL A 57 4.32 5.03 6.16
C VAL A 57 3.23 5.00 5.08
N LEU A 58 2.16 4.24 5.31
CA LEU A 58 1.06 4.06 4.36
C LEU A 58 -0.12 5.01 4.60
N ASP A 59 -0.03 5.86 5.63
CA ASP A 59 -1.08 6.81 5.97
C ASP A 59 -0.90 8.12 5.18
N ASP A 60 -1.70 8.29 4.14
CA ASP A 60 -1.66 9.46 3.25
C ASP A 60 -1.90 10.78 4.02
N GLU A 61 -2.71 10.77 5.07
CA GLU A 61 -3.01 11.97 5.87
C GLU A 61 -1.78 12.41 6.68
N TYR A 62 -1.11 11.46 7.31
CA TYR A 62 0.14 11.70 8.03
C TYR A 62 1.26 12.18 7.09
N GLN A 63 1.36 11.62 5.90
CA GLN A 63 2.36 12.04 4.92
C GLN A 63 2.07 13.43 4.34
N ASN A 64 0.81 13.76 4.09
CA ASN A 64 0.42 15.08 3.58
C ASN A 64 0.62 16.18 4.63
N SER A 65 0.27 15.92 5.89
CA SER A 65 0.55 16.86 7.00
C SER A 65 2.06 17.05 7.21
N SER A 66 2.84 15.97 7.20
CA SER A 66 4.30 16.04 7.28
C SER A 66 4.93 16.80 6.11
N LEU A 67 4.35 16.69 4.90
CA LEU A 67 4.78 17.45 3.73
C LEU A 67 4.41 18.93 3.83
N ALA A 68 3.23 19.25 4.37
CA ALA A 68 2.77 20.63 4.56
C ALA A 68 3.66 21.39 5.56
N ASN A 69 4.22 20.69 6.54
CA ASN A 69 5.15 21.27 7.51
C ASN A 69 6.55 21.59 6.91
N ASP A 70 6.92 21.01 5.77
CA ASP A 70 8.22 21.22 5.10
C ASP A 70 8.04 21.82 3.70
N ALA A 71 8.06 23.15 3.63
CA ALA A 71 7.91 23.92 2.40
C ALA A 71 8.97 23.58 1.33
N MET A 72 10.19 23.22 1.73
CA MET A 72 11.26 22.88 0.77
C MET A 72 11.02 21.52 0.14
N LYS A 73 10.58 20.54 0.93
CA LYS A 73 10.21 19.21 0.44
C LYS A 73 8.98 19.24 -0.45
N GLN A 74 7.97 20.04 -0.09
CA GLN A 74 6.79 20.27 -0.92
C GLN A 74 7.18 20.85 -2.29
N ARG A 75 7.96 21.93 -2.32
CA ARG A 75 8.43 22.55 -3.57
C ARG A 75 9.17 21.57 -4.48
N LYS A 76 10.06 20.73 -3.93
CA LYS A 76 10.79 19.72 -4.71
C LYS A 76 9.82 18.68 -5.32
N LYS A 77 8.81 18.26 -4.56
CA LYS A 77 7.76 17.34 -5.04
C LYS A 77 6.98 17.97 -6.19
N ASP A 78 6.58 19.23 -6.07
CA ASP A 78 5.81 19.95 -7.09
C ASP A 78 6.59 20.11 -8.40
N ILE A 79 7.86 20.51 -8.32
CA ILE A 79 8.74 20.63 -9.50
C ILE A 79 8.86 19.27 -10.21
N ARG A 80 9.04 18.18 -9.46
CA ARG A 80 9.10 16.84 -10.03
C ARG A 80 7.82 16.48 -10.78
N ILE A 81 6.66 16.77 -10.18
CA ILE A 81 5.36 16.52 -10.81
C ILE A 81 5.19 17.34 -12.09
N MET A 82 5.52 18.63 -12.06
CA MET A 82 5.45 19.51 -13.25
C MET A 82 6.34 19.01 -14.38
N ASN A 83 7.59 18.62 -14.07
CA ASN A 83 8.52 18.09 -15.06
C ASN A 83 8.01 16.78 -15.69
N ILE A 84 7.50 15.86 -14.86
CA ILE A 84 6.89 14.62 -15.36
C ILE A 84 5.72 14.92 -16.30
N LYS A 85 4.83 15.85 -15.94
CA LYS A 85 3.69 16.26 -16.78
C LYS A 85 4.17 16.84 -18.11
N LYS A 86 5.16 17.73 -18.09
CA LYS A 86 5.76 18.33 -19.29
C LYS A 86 6.34 17.26 -20.21
N ILE A 87 7.10 16.31 -19.68
CA ILE A 87 7.69 15.21 -20.45
C ILE A 87 6.60 14.33 -21.07
N LYS A 88 5.58 13.96 -20.29
CA LYS A 88 4.46 13.15 -20.79
C LYS A 88 3.70 13.85 -21.91
N MET A 89 3.45 15.14 -21.78
CA MET A 89 2.79 15.96 -22.80
C MET A 89 3.62 16.04 -24.08
N ASN A 90 4.93 16.30 -23.97
CA ASN A 90 5.83 16.34 -25.13
C ASN A 90 5.88 14.98 -25.84
N ASN A 91 6.05 13.89 -25.09
CA ASN A 91 6.06 12.53 -25.63
C ASN A 91 4.74 12.18 -26.34
N PHE A 92 3.61 12.68 -25.83
CA PHE A 92 2.31 12.51 -26.47
C PHE A 92 2.22 13.26 -27.80
N ILE A 93 2.61 14.55 -27.83
CA ILE A 93 2.61 15.36 -29.06
C ILE A 93 3.52 14.75 -30.13
N THR A 94 4.72 14.30 -29.76
CA THR A 94 5.67 13.66 -30.69
C THR A 94 5.13 12.37 -31.30
N LYS A 95 4.27 11.62 -30.60
CA LYS A 95 3.68 10.37 -31.12
C LYS A 95 2.50 10.58 -32.07
N ILE A 96 1.83 11.74 -31.97
CA ILE A 96 0.68 12.08 -32.82
C ILE A 96 1.14 12.68 -34.16
N LYS A 97 2.30 13.34 -34.16
CA LYS A 97 2.93 13.87 -35.36
C LYS A 97 3.61 12.76 -36.16
#